data_AF-A0AA97CXD2-F1
#
_entry.id   AF-A0AA97CXD2-F1
#
_cell.length_a   1.000
_cell.length_b   1.000
_cell.length_c   1.000
_cell.angle_alpha   90.00
_cell.angle_beta   90.00
_cell.angle_gamma   90.00
#
_symmetry.space_group_name_H-M   'P 1'
#
loop_
_entity.id
_entity.type
_entity.pdbx_description
1 polymer ?
#
loop_
_entity_poly.entity_id
_entity_poly.type
_entity_poly.pdbx_seq_one_letter_code
_entity_poly.pdbx_strand_id
1 'polypeptide(L)'
;MSRRRVAVAAAATLAVLIGVAITWVLARPDGPEPSAWADGLALAAVSLLFGLGMLDLVDAEPAPVAVAVVAAVWGATSLVAAWLQVAQRVGVGAFDVGLRDFTTGVEAGLPIVVCVLGSFAVLAWSWWTARGGTPVNAYVVAAIAAVGILVTSITGHAGQSSWVPVVVGAHALAAAWWVGTLGALVVTARGRGGWARSLPAFSERAFGVVAVLTATGIVAAVARIGVGTQWWDTGYGRVLVAKLVLLIVAAALARWHRTTWLAKARRHGVDESTSIRNAGVEVVLLTLVLGLAAGLATTG
;
A
#
# COMPACT_ATOMS: atom_id res chain seq x y z
N MET A 1 -6.07 9.08 -19.31
CA MET A 1 -5.01 8.04 -19.13
C MET A 1 -4.98 7.13 -20.34
N SER A 2 -3.84 6.53 -20.71
CA SER A 2 -3.82 5.53 -21.80
C SER A 2 -4.51 4.24 -21.36
N ARG A 3 -5.06 3.45 -22.31
CA ARG A 3 -5.75 2.17 -22.03
C ARG A 3 -4.92 1.23 -21.17
N ARG A 4 -3.59 1.20 -21.36
CA ARG A 4 -2.68 0.37 -20.56
C ARG A 4 -2.57 0.79 -19.10
N ARG A 5 -2.52 2.09 -18.80
CA ARG A 5 -2.47 2.56 -17.40
C ARG A 5 -3.75 2.22 -16.66
N VAL A 6 -4.90 2.35 -17.34
CA VAL A 6 -6.20 1.93 -16.79
C VAL A 6 -6.23 0.43 -16.53
N ALA A 7 -5.73 -0.38 -17.47
CA ALA A 7 -5.64 -1.83 -17.30
C ALA A 7 -4.74 -2.23 -16.11
N VAL A 8 -3.59 -1.56 -15.94
CA VAL A 8 -2.72 -1.82 -14.77
C VAL A 8 -3.39 -1.41 -13.47
N ALA A 9 -4.06 -0.25 -13.42
CA ALA A 9 -4.78 0.18 -12.23
C ALA A 9 -5.90 -0.81 -11.86
N ALA A 10 -6.70 -1.25 -12.84
CA ALA A 10 -7.74 -2.24 -12.62
C ALA A 10 -7.18 -3.59 -12.17
N ALA A 11 -6.09 -4.06 -12.79
CA ALA A 11 -5.42 -5.30 -12.40
C ALA A 11 -4.82 -5.22 -10.98
N ALA A 12 -4.26 -4.08 -10.60
CA ALA A 12 -3.73 -3.85 -9.26
C ALA A 12 -4.85 -3.84 -8.21
N THR A 13 -5.97 -3.17 -8.49
CA THR A 13 -7.17 -3.22 -7.62
C THR A 13 -7.68 -4.66 -7.47
N LEU A 14 -7.81 -5.40 -8.58
CA LEU A 14 -8.22 -6.80 -8.54
C LEU A 14 -7.22 -7.66 -7.76
N ALA A 15 -5.93 -7.41 -7.87
CA ALA A 15 -4.90 -8.13 -7.15
C ALA A 15 -5.00 -7.93 -5.63
N VAL A 16 -5.31 -6.72 -5.15
CA VAL A 16 -5.62 -6.48 -3.73
C VAL A 16 -6.76 -7.38 -3.27
N LEU A 17 -7.86 -7.40 -4.02
CA LEU A 17 -9.04 -8.21 -3.71
C LEU A 17 -8.69 -9.71 -3.72
N ILE A 18 -7.96 -10.19 -4.73
CA ILE A 18 -7.50 -11.57 -4.78
C ILE A 18 -6.62 -11.90 -3.56
N GLY A 19 -5.77 -10.97 -3.12
CA GLY A 19 -4.95 -11.15 -1.93
C GLY A 19 -5.81 -11.40 -0.69
N VAL A 20 -6.82 -10.55 -0.46
CA VAL A 20 -7.78 -10.74 0.64
C VAL A 20 -8.58 -12.05 0.47
N ALA A 21 -8.96 -12.42 -0.75
CA ALA A 21 -9.64 -13.70 -1.01
C ALA A 21 -8.75 -14.90 -0.64
N ILE A 22 -7.46 -14.84 -0.95
CA ILE A 22 -6.50 -15.90 -0.60
C ILE A 22 -6.36 -15.98 0.93
N THR A 23 -6.38 -14.87 1.67
CA THR A 23 -6.33 -14.93 3.14
C THR A 23 -7.53 -15.66 3.71
N TRP A 24 -8.75 -15.45 3.19
CA TRP A 24 -9.93 -16.21 3.62
C TRP A 24 -9.78 -17.73 3.46
N VAL A 25 -9.07 -18.17 2.41
CA VAL A 25 -8.83 -19.60 2.16
C VAL A 25 -7.74 -20.15 3.09
N LEU A 26 -6.64 -19.41 3.23
CA LEU A 26 -5.47 -19.87 4.00
C LEU A 26 -5.64 -19.72 5.51
N ALA A 27 -6.41 -18.74 5.96
CA ALA A 27 -6.58 -18.42 7.38
C ALA A 27 -7.69 -19.24 8.08
N ARG A 28 -8.25 -20.27 7.42
CA ARG A 28 -9.29 -21.11 8.03
C ARG A 28 -8.80 -21.81 9.31
N PRO A 29 -9.63 -21.95 10.35
CA PRO A 29 -11.06 -21.63 10.38
C PRO A 29 -11.37 -20.14 10.65
N ASP A 30 -10.44 -19.37 11.20
CA ASP A 30 -10.70 -18.04 11.75
C ASP A 30 -11.03 -17.01 10.66
N GLY A 31 -10.28 -17.01 9.56
CA GLY A 31 -10.45 -16.04 8.47
C GLY A 31 -10.11 -14.60 8.88
N PRO A 32 -9.95 -13.68 7.92
CA PRO A 32 -9.85 -12.26 8.22
C PRO A 32 -11.23 -11.65 8.52
N GLU A 33 -11.27 -10.49 9.16
CA GLU A 33 -12.50 -9.71 9.29
C GLU A 33 -13.02 -9.24 7.90
N PRO A 34 -14.34 -9.08 7.71
CA PRO A 34 -14.91 -8.50 6.49
C PRO A 34 -14.40 -7.09 6.11
N SER A 35 -13.79 -6.36 7.06
CA SER A 35 -13.21 -5.02 6.87
C SER A 35 -11.95 -5.07 5.99
N ALA A 36 -11.28 -6.23 5.94
CA ALA A 36 -10.04 -6.46 5.19
C ALA A 36 -10.11 -6.07 3.71
N TRP A 37 -11.28 -6.18 3.09
CA TRP A 37 -11.49 -5.74 1.69
C TRP A 37 -11.29 -4.24 1.53
N ALA A 38 -11.93 -3.45 2.40
CA ALA A 38 -11.84 -2.00 2.39
C ALA A 38 -10.47 -1.53 2.89
N ASP A 39 -9.92 -2.18 3.92
CA ASP A 39 -8.58 -1.90 4.45
C ASP A 39 -7.48 -2.15 3.41
N GLY A 40 -7.59 -3.24 2.64
CA GLY A 40 -6.64 -3.53 1.56
C GLY A 40 -6.66 -2.46 0.46
N LEU A 41 -7.85 -1.99 0.07
CA LEU A 41 -7.98 -0.92 -0.92
C LEU A 41 -7.48 0.42 -0.37
N ALA A 42 -7.77 0.73 0.90
CA ALA A 42 -7.27 1.92 1.58
C ALA A 42 -5.74 1.90 1.67
N LEU A 43 -5.15 0.76 2.02
CA LEU A 43 -3.69 0.57 2.11
C LEU A 43 -3.02 0.74 0.74
N ALA A 44 -3.61 0.20 -0.32
CA ALA A 44 -3.11 0.38 -1.68
C ALA A 44 -3.21 1.85 -2.14
N ALA A 45 -4.32 2.52 -1.84
CA ALA A 45 -4.53 3.93 -2.18
C ALA A 45 -3.55 4.85 -1.44
N VAL A 46 -3.39 4.70 -0.12
CA VAL A 46 -2.45 5.51 0.67
C VAL A 46 -1.00 5.22 0.30
N SER A 47 -0.66 3.96 -0.06
CA SER A 47 0.68 3.62 -0.57
C SER A 47 0.95 4.33 -1.89
N LEU A 48 -0.01 4.32 -2.82
CA LEU A 48 0.12 5.08 -4.08
C LEU A 48 0.23 6.59 -3.82
N LEU A 49 -0.52 7.12 -2.86
CA LEU A 49 -0.45 8.53 -2.45
C LEU A 49 0.92 8.90 -1.88
N PHE A 50 1.49 8.02 -1.06
CA PHE A 50 2.85 8.15 -0.54
C PHE A 50 3.87 8.20 -1.67
N GLY A 51 3.76 7.31 -2.66
CA GLY A 51 4.60 7.32 -3.86
C GLY A 51 4.44 8.58 -4.71
N LEU A 52 3.21 9.06 -4.91
CA LEU A 52 2.93 10.30 -5.66
C LEU A 52 3.57 11.53 -5.00
N GLY A 53 3.59 11.59 -3.66
CA GLY A 53 4.27 12.64 -2.92
C GLY A 53 5.80 12.53 -2.90
N MET A 54 6.36 11.39 -3.32
CA MET A 54 7.79 11.10 -3.34
C MET A 54 8.41 11.12 -4.76
N LEU A 55 7.65 11.57 -5.78
CA LEU A 55 8.10 11.54 -7.18
C LEU A 55 9.38 12.35 -7.44
N ASP A 56 9.58 13.45 -6.72
CA ASP A 56 10.79 14.27 -6.80
C ASP A 56 12.06 13.48 -6.41
N LEU A 57 11.95 12.50 -5.50
CA LEU A 57 13.08 11.62 -5.14
C LEU A 57 13.47 10.67 -6.27
N VAL A 58 12.62 10.50 -7.28
CA VAL A 58 12.86 9.61 -8.41
C VAL A 58 12.83 10.37 -9.73
N ASP A 59 13.21 11.66 -9.72
CA ASP A 59 13.33 12.51 -10.91
C ASP A 59 12.05 12.51 -11.78
N ALA A 60 10.89 12.53 -11.14
CA ALA A 60 9.58 12.55 -11.77
C ALA A 60 8.75 13.72 -11.23
N GLU A 61 7.86 14.26 -12.08
CA GLU A 61 7.09 15.45 -11.72
C GLU A 61 5.83 15.10 -10.90
N PRO A 62 5.45 15.93 -9.91
CA PRO A 62 4.20 15.80 -9.19
C PRO A 62 2.98 15.85 -10.11
N ALA A 63 1.93 15.09 -9.77
CA ALA A 63 0.68 15.04 -10.55
C ALA A 63 -0.54 15.38 -9.68
N PRO A 64 -0.89 16.67 -9.48
CA PRO A 64 -1.94 17.09 -8.56
C PRO A 64 -3.31 16.45 -8.81
N VAL A 65 -3.68 16.24 -10.07
CA VAL A 65 -4.95 15.55 -10.42
C VAL A 65 -4.92 14.09 -9.98
N ALA A 66 -3.80 13.39 -10.15
CA ALA A 66 -3.68 12.00 -9.69
C ALA A 66 -3.71 11.94 -8.16
N VAL A 67 -3.04 12.88 -7.48
CA VAL A 67 -3.07 13.02 -6.01
C VAL A 67 -4.50 13.21 -5.52
N ALA A 68 -5.28 14.12 -6.14
CA ALA A 68 -6.68 14.35 -5.77
C ALA A 68 -7.55 13.09 -5.91
N VAL A 69 -7.44 12.40 -7.06
CA VAL A 69 -8.22 11.18 -7.32
C VAL A 69 -7.86 10.08 -6.32
N VAL A 70 -6.58 9.85 -6.07
CA VAL A 70 -6.11 8.80 -5.15
C VAL A 70 -6.46 9.15 -3.69
N ALA A 71 -6.39 10.43 -3.30
CA ALA A 71 -6.83 10.89 -1.98
C ALA A 71 -8.34 10.67 -1.77
N ALA A 72 -9.16 10.95 -2.78
CA ALA A 72 -10.59 10.69 -2.72
C ALA A 72 -10.89 9.17 -2.57
N VAL A 73 -10.16 8.32 -3.30
CA VAL A 73 -10.27 6.86 -3.16
C VAL A 73 -9.87 6.43 -1.76
N TRP A 74 -8.71 6.90 -1.25
CA TRP A 74 -8.24 6.57 0.09
C TRP A 74 -9.25 6.98 1.18
N GLY A 75 -9.81 8.19 1.11
CA GLY A 75 -10.84 8.65 2.03
C GLY A 75 -12.10 7.80 1.97
N ALA A 76 -12.61 7.53 0.77
CA ALA A 76 -13.81 6.71 0.58
C ALA A 76 -13.63 5.27 1.11
N THR A 77 -12.52 4.61 0.78
CA THR A 77 -12.24 3.25 1.28
C THR A 77 -12.03 3.23 2.79
N SER A 78 -11.44 4.29 3.36
CA SER A 78 -11.27 4.41 4.82
C SER A 78 -12.62 4.57 5.53
N LEU A 79 -13.57 5.30 4.94
CA LEU A 79 -14.94 5.42 5.48
C LEU A 79 -15.70 4.09 5.42
N VAL A 80 -15.56 3.36 4.31
CA VAL A 80 -16.17 2.01 4.19
C VAL A 80 -15.55 1.06 5.21
N ALA A 81 -14.23 1.09 5.40
CA ALA A 81 -13.57 0.29 6.43
C ALA A 81 -14.07 0.65 7.84
N ALA A 82 -14.21 1.95 8.13
CA ALA A 82 -14.80 2.44 9.38
C ALA A 82 -16.16 1.81 9.66
N TRP A 83 -17.04 1.89 8.65
CA TRP A 83 -18.41 1.40 8.73
C TRP A 83 -18.43 -0.11 9.03
N LEU A 84 -17.63 -0.89 8.31
CA LEU A 84 -17.54 -2.33 8.50
C LEU A 84 -16.96 -2.70 9.88
N GLN A 85 -15.95 -1.97 10.36
CA GLN A 85 -15.37 -2.18 11.67
C GLN A 85 -16.36 -1.86 12.80
N VAL A 86 -17.18 -0.82 12.67
CA VAL A 86 -18.25 -0.52 13.64
C VAL A 86 -19.28 -1.66 13.65
N ALA A 87 -19.74 -2.10 12.47
CA ALA A 87 -20.68 -3.22 12.36
C ALA A 87 -20.17 -4.49 13.08
N GLN A 88 -18.90 -4.82 12.86
CA GLN A 88 -18.23 -5.97 13.48
C GLN A 88 -18.12 -5.85 14.99
N ARG A 89 -17.71 -4.68 15.50
CA ARG A 89 -17.55 -4.43 16.94
C ARG A 89 -18.87 -4.54 17.70
N VAL A 90 -19.97 -4.10 17.08
CA VAL A 90 -21.31 -4.17 17.68
C VAL A 90 -21.97 -5.53 17.43
N GLY A 91 -21.47 -6.32 16.48
CA GLY A 91 -21.99 -7.66 16.16
C GLY A 91 -23.27 -7.63 15.31
N VAL A 92 -23.47 -6.57 14.51
CA VAL A 92 -24.64 -6.39 13.64
C VAL A 92 -24.26 -6.48 12.17
N GLY A 93 -25.26 -6.72 11.30
CA GLY A 93 -25.06 -6.68 9.86
C GLY A 93 -24.62 -5.29 9.38
N ALA A 94 -23.86 -5.22 8.29
CA ALA A 94 -23.40 -3.95 7.74
C ALA A 94 -24.53 -3.00 7.33
N PHE A 95 -25.75 -3.51 7.09
CA PHE A 95 -26.91 -2.70 6.76
C PHE A 95 -27.77 -2.32 7.98
N ASP A 96 -27.43 -2.86 9.17
CA ASP A 96 -28.19 -2.68 10.40
C ASP A 96 -27.53 -1.68 11.37
N VAL A 97 -26.39 -1.10 10.99
CA VAL A 97 -25.66 -0.13 11.81
C VAL A 97 -26.45 1.18 11.93
N GLY A 98 -26.78 1.56 13.16
CA GLY A 98 -27.47 2.79 13.50
C GLY A 98 -26.53 3.93 13.91
N LEU A 99 -27.07 5.15 13.98
CA LEU A 99 -26.31 6.35 14.38
C LEU A 99 -25.77 6.27 15.82
N ARG A 100 -26.45 5.54 16.71
CA ARG A 100 -26.02 5.34 18.10
C ARG A 100 -24.80 4.43 18.18
N ASP A 101 -24.67 3.46 17.28
CA ASP A 101 -23.55 2.51 17.24
C ASP A 101 -22.23 3.21 16.90
N PHE A 102 -22.29 4.35 16.20
CA PHE A 102 -21.14 5.22 15.97
C PHE A 102 -20.63 5.87 17.25
N THR A 103 -21.51 6.28 18.16
CA THR A 103 -21.08 6.91 19.42
C THR A 103 -20.33 5.94 20.32
N THR A 104 -20.68 4.65 20.27
CA THR A 104 -19.98 3.57 20.99
C THR A 104 -18.77 3.02 20.23
N GLY A 105 -18.79 3.04 18.90
CA GLY A 105 -17.73 2.48 18.05
C GLY A 105 -16.53 3.39 17.80
N VAL A 106 -16.69 4.71 17.96
CA VAL A 106 -15.65 5.72 17.64
C VAL A 106 -14.49 5.76 18.63
N GLU A 107 -14.65 5.25 19.86
CA GLU A 107 -13.60 5.30 20.89
C GLU A 107 -12.30 4.54 20.50
N ALA A 108 -12.38 3.58 19.57
CA ALA A 108 -11.22 2.89 18.98
C ALA A 108 -10.99 3.25 17.49
N GLY A 109 -11.51 4.39 17.03
CA GLY A 109 -11.51 4.84 15.63
C GLY A 109 -10.37 5.80 15.23
N LEU A 110 -9.40 6.06 16.13
CA LEU A 110 -8.33 7.03 15.89
C LEU A 110 -7.59 6.84 14.54
N PRO A 111 -7.20 5.62 14.13
CA PRO A 111 -6.56 5.41 12.83
C PRO A 111 -7.41 5.84 11.64
N ILE A 112 -8.71 5.56 11.71
CA ILE A 112 -9.65 5.91 10.66
C ILE A 112 -9.83 7.42 10.59
N VAL A 113 -10.02 8.09 11.73
CA VAL A 113 -10.14 9.55 11.79
C VAL A 113 -8.91 10.21 11.18
N VAL A 114 -7.71 9.73 11.52
CA VAL A 114 -6.46 10.21 10.93
C VAL A 114 -6.43 10.01 9.42
N CYS A 115 -6.85 8.84 8.91
CA CYS A 115 -6.88 8.57 7.48
C CYS A 115 -7.89 9.47 6.74
N VAL A 116 -9.09 9.64 7.29
CA VAL A 116 -10.14 10.48 6.70
C VAL A 116 -9.72 11.95 6.69
N LEU A 117 -9.24 12.49 7.82
CA LEU A 117 -8.74 13.86 7.89
C LEU A 117 -7.52 14.07 6.99
N GLY A 118 -6.60 13.09 6.94
CA GLY A 118 -5.47 13.10 6.03
C GLY A 118 -5.90 13.16 4.57
N SER A 119 -6.93 12.39 4.18
CA SER A 119 -7.48 12.43 2.82
C SER A 119 -8.05 13.81 2.46
N PHE A 120 -8.79 14.44 3.39
CA PHE A 120 -9.31 15.80 3.20
C PHE A 120 -8.20 16.85 3.11
N ALA A 121 -7.14 16.72 3.93
CA ALA A 121 -5.99 17.61 3.87
C ALA A 121 -5.28 17.53 2.52
N VAL A 122 -5.13 16.33 1.96
CA VAL A 122 -4.51 16.14 0.63
C VAL A 122 -5.43 16.62 -0.51
N LEU A 123 -6.75 16.48 -0.37
CA LEU A 123 -7.72 17.07 -1.30
C LEU A 123 -7.65 18.60 -1.28
N ALA A 124 -7.57 19.20 -0.09
CA ALA A 124 -7.39 20.64 0.08
C ALA A 124 -6.07 21.11 -0.54
N TRP A 125 -4.97 20.38 -0.32
CA TRP A 125 -3.68 20.63 -0.99
C TRP A 125 -3.80 20.58 -2.52
N SER A 126 -4.50 19.57 -3.05
CA SER A 126 -4.68 19.41 -4.49
C SER A 126 -5.54 20.52 -5.10
N TRP A 127 -6.55 20.97 -4.36
CA TRP A 127 -7.40 22.09 -4.76
C TRP A 127 -6.65 23.42 -4.73
N TRP A 128 -5.84 23.66 -3.69
CA TRP A 128 -5.01 24.86 -3.56
C TRP A 128 -4.00 24.98 -4.71
N THR A 129 -3.29 23.89 -5.00
CA THR A 129 -2.34 23.81 -6.11
C THR A 129 -3.03 24.01 -7.47
N ALA A 130 -4.22 23.43 -7.67
CA ALA A 130 -4.99 23.61 -8.90
C ALA A 130 -5.48 25.06 -9.15
N ARG A 131 -5.64 25.86 -8.09
CA ARG A 131 -6.05 27.28 -8.18
C ARG A 131 -4.89 28.26 -8.35
N GLY A 132 -3.66 27.78 -8.55
CA GLY A 132 -2.49 28.65 -8.66
C GLY A 132 -2.08 29.27 -7.32
N GLY A 133 -2.43 28.63 -6.20
CA GLY A 133 -1.90 29.00 -4.89
C GLY A 133 -0.37 28.88 -4.85
N THR A 134 0.24 29.42 -3.79
CA THR A 134 1.69 29.32 -3.58
C THR A 134 2.13 27.85 -3.63
N PRO A 135 3.26 27.54 -4.29
CA PRO A 135 3.69 26.17 -4.49
C PRO A 135 4.02 25.52 -3.14
N VAL A 136 3.16 24.59 -2.71
CA VAL A 136 3.41 23.73 -1.55
C VAL A 136 4.05 22.45 -2.03
N ASN A 137 5.16 22.06 -1.40
CA ASN A 137 5.93 20.89 -1.80
C ASN A 137 5.09 19.59 -1.71
N ALA A 138 5.19 18.73 -2.72
CA ALA A 138 4.51 17.43 -2.76
C ALA A 138 4.92 16.49 -1.62
N TYR A 139 6.07 16.70 -0.96
CA TYR A 139 6.46 15.98 0.25
C TYR A 139 5.46 16.12 1.40
N VAL A 140 4.64 17.17 1.43
CA VAL A 140 3.53 17.27 2.41
C VAL A 140 2.51 16.16 2.19
N VAL A 141 2.22 15.79 0.94
CA VAL A 141 1.35 14.65 0.60
C VAL A 141 1.96 13.35 1.09
N ALA A 142 3.27 13.15 0.85
CA ALA A 142 3.98 11.97 1.35
C ALA A 142 3.98 11.91 2.88
N ALA A 143 4.18 13.02 3.57
CA ALA A 143 4.14 13.08 5.03
C ALA A 143 2.76 12.69 5.58
N ILE A 144 1.68 13.22 5.01
CA ILE A 144 0.31 12.88 5.41
C ILE A 144 0.01 11.40 5.15
N ALA A 145 0.37 10.88 3.97
CA ALA A 145 0.20 9.47 3.64
C ALA A 145 1.02 8.56 4.57
N ALA A 146 2.25 8.95 4.90
CA ALA A 146 3.09 8.23 5.85
C ALA A 146 2.46 8.15 7.25
N VAL A 147 1.87 9.25 7.73
CA VAL A 147 1.13 9.24 9.01
C VAL A 147 -0.05 8.27 8.95
N GLY A 148 -0.82 8.27 7.84
CA GLY A 148 -1.90 7.29 7.64
C GLY A 148 -1.42 5.84 7.68
N ILE A 149 -0.33 5.53 6.98
CA ILE A 149 0.32 4.20 6.97
C ILE A 149 0.82 3.82 8.37
N LEU A 150 1.47 4.74 9.08
CA LEU A 150 2.02 4.48 10.40
C LEU A 150 0.91 4.21 11.40
N VAL A 151 -0.09 5.09 11.52
CA VAL A 151 -1.16 4.93 12.51
C VAL A 151 -1.93 3.63 12.27
N THR A 152 -2.27 3.30 11.02
CA THR A 152 -2.96 2.03 10.71
C THR A 152 -2.12 0.79 11.00
N SER A 153 -0.81 0.84 10.76
CA SER A 153 0.07 -0.34 10.97
C SER A 153 0.48 -0.55 12.43
N ILE A 154 0.62 0.52 13.23
CA ILE A 154 1.15 0.42 14.60
C ILE A 154 0.09 0.29 15.69
N THR A 155 -1.16 0.71 15.46
CA THR A 155 -2.18 0.77 16.53
C THR A 155 -2.43 -0.59 17.19
N GLY A 156 -2.38 -1.70 16.45
CA GLY A 156 -2.52 -3.05 17.02
C GLY A 156 -1.31 -3.54 17.84
N HIS A 157 -0.18 -2.84 17.77
CA HIS A 157 1.09 -3.25 18.40
C HIS A 157 1.56 -2.28 19.48
N ALA A 158 0.92 -1.11 19.62
CA ALA A 158 1.35 -0.01 20.49
C ALA A 158 1.40 -0.39 21.98
N GLY A 159 0.64 -1.39 22.43
CA GLY A 159 0.62 -1.87 23.81
C GLY A 159 1.45 -3.14 24.08
N GLN A 160 2.01 -3.78 23.04
CA GLN A 160 2.65 -5.09 23.18
C GLN A 160 4.15 -5.00 23.52
N SER A 161 4.85 -4.00 22.99
CA SER A 161 6.25 -3.69 23.32
C SER A 161 6.65 -2.31 22.78
N SER A 162 7.76 -1.76 23.28
CA SER A 162 8.29 -0.47 22.82
C SER A 162 8.91 -0.50 21.42
N TRP A 163 9.32 -1.67 20.92
CA TRP A 163 10.09 -1.79 19.67
C TRP A 163 9.28 -2.33 18.48
N VAL A 164 8.25 -3.16 18.71
CA VAL A 164 7.44 -3.75 17.62
C VAL A 164 6.76 -2.68 16.76
N PRO A 165 6.14 -1.61 17.31
CA PRO A 165 5.60 -0.51 16.51
C PRO A 165 6.61 0.12 15.54
N VAL A 166 7.88 0.26 15.97
CA VAL A 166 8.94 0.83 15.14
C VAL A 166 9.27 -0.10 13.97
N VAL A 167 9.41 -1.41 14.23
CA VAL A 167 9.70 -2.41 13.19
C VAL A 167 8.55 -2.52 12.19
N VAL A 168 7.31 -2.57 12.69
CA VAL A 168 6.10 -2.65 11.85
C VAL A 168 5.91 -1.38 11.02
N GLY A 169 6.11 -0.20 11.61
CA GLY A 169 6.04 1.08 10.91
C GLY A 169 7.10 1.20 9.81
N ALA A 170 8.35 0.80 10.10
CA ALA A 170 9.43 0.76 9.12
C ALA A 170 9.13 -0.22 7.97
N HIS A 171 8.59 -1.40 8.28
CA HIS A 171 8.14 -2.37 7.28
C HIS A 171 7.04 -1.78 6.38
N ALA A 172 6.03 -1.18 6.97
CA ALA A 172 4.88 -0.62 6.27
C ALA A 172 5.29 0.54 5.34
N LEU A 173 6.14 1.46 5.81
CA LEU A 173 6.66 2.55 5.00
C LEU A 173 7.57 2.06 3.87
N ALA A 174 8.41 1.05 4.11
CA ALA A 174 9.24 0.45 3.07
C ALA A 174 8.37 -0.22 1.98
N ALA A 175 7.35 -0.97 2.39
CA ALA A 175 6.41 -1.60 1.47
C ALA A 175 5.66 -0.54 0.63
N ALA A 176 5.12 0.48 1.30
CA ALA A 176 4.40 1.58 0.68
C ALA A 176 5.29 2.38 -0.28
N TRP A 177 6.55 2.62 0.07
CA TRP A 177 7.50 3.29 -0.82
C TRP A 177 7.69 2.48 -2.11
N TRP A 178 7.92 1.17 -2.01
CA TRP A 178 8.19 0.32 -3.16
C TRP A 178 6.99 0.26 -4.10
N VAL A 179 5.84 -0.21 -3.61
CA VAL A 179 4.63 -0.35 -4.43
C VAL A 179 4.08 1.00 -4.88
N GLY A 180 4.11 1.99 -3.98
CA GLY A 180 3.57 3.32 -4.21
C GLY A 180 4.33 4.10 -5.24
N THR A 181 5.66 4.18 -5.11
CA THR A 181 6.50 4.96 -6.04
C THR A 181 6.49 4.33 -7.43
N LEU A 182 6.53 2.99 -7.52
CA LEU A 182 6.44 2.31 -8.82
C LEU A 182 5.06 2.50 -9.46
N GLY A 183 3.98 2.40 -8.68
CA GLY A 183 2.63 2.72 -9.12
C GLY A 183 2.49 4.19 -9.57
N ALA A 184 3.12 5.12 -8.86
CA ALA A 184 3.15 6.52 -9.20
C ALA A 184 3.85 6.74 -10.55
N LEU A 185 5.00 6.09 -10.80
CA LEU A 185 5.66 6.12 -12.13
C LEU A 185 4.75 5.55 -13.24
N VAL A 186 4.02 4.47 -12.97
CA VAL A 186 3.02 3.91 -13.91
C VAL A 186 1.89 4.90 -14.19
N VAL A 187 1.60 5.84 -13.30
CA VAL A 187 0.56 6.87 -13.49
C VAL A 187 1.12 8.14 -14.16
N THR A 188 2.35 8.55 -13.82
CA THR A 188 2.89 9.87 -14.17
C THR A 188 3.97 9.84 -15.25
N ALA A 189 4.93 8.91 -15.20
CA ALA A 189 6.12 8.95 -16.07
C ALA A 189 5.77 8.85 -17.56
N ARG A 190 6.16 9.84 -18.39
CA ARG A 190 5.81 9.93 -19.82
C ARG A 190 7.00 9.76 -20.74
N GLY A 191 6.76 9.11 -21.88
CA GLY A 191 7.74 8.93 -22.95
C GLY A 191 8.97 8.12 -22.53
N ARG A 192 9.83 7.84 -23.52
CA ARG A 192 11.09 7.11 -23.30
C ARG A 192 12.02 7.87 -22.34
N GLY A 193 12.03 9.20 -22.44
CA GLY A 193 12.86 10.09 -21.63
C GLY A 193 12.48 10.08 -20.14
N GLY A 194 11.19 10.16 -19.81
CA GLY A 194 10.74 10.12 -18.41
C GLY A 194 11.12 8.80 -17.73
N TRP A 195 10.84 7.67 -18.37
CA TRP A 195 11.24 6.36 -17.85
C TRP A 195 12.76 6.18 -17.75
N ALA A 196 13.53 6.70 -18.71
CA ALA A 196 14.98 6.62 -18.69
C ALA A 196 15.62 7.43 -17.55
N ARG A 197 14.96 8.50 -17.07
CA ARG A 197 15.41 9.27 -15.90
C ARG A 197 14.95 8.66 -14.59
N SER A 198 13.65 8.38 -14.46
CA SER A 198 13.06 8.02 -13.17
C SER A 198 13.31 6.57 -12.76
N LEU A 199 13.37 5.64 -13.72
CA LEU A 199 13.56 4.22 -13.40
C LEU A 199 14.93 3.91 -12.79
N PRO A 200 16.06 4.49 -13.26
CA PRO A 200 17.34 4.37 -12.56
C PRO A 200 17.31 4.90 -11.12
N ALA A 201 16.73 6.09 -10.91
CA ALA A 201 16.66 6.72 -9.59
C ALA A 201 15.81 5.90 -8.60
N PHE A 202 14.69 5.34 -9.08
CA PHE A 202 13.87 4.40 -8.33
C PHE A 202 14.66 3.12 -7.99
N SER A 203 15.30 2.50 -8.99
CA SER A 203 15.99 1.21 -8.80
C SER A 203 17.20 1.31 -7.87
N GLU A 204 17.88 2.45 -7.83
CA GLU A 204 18.98 2.71 -6.89
C GLU A 204 18.49 2.68 -5.43
N ARG A 205 17.40 3.39 -5.14
CA ARG A 205 16.80 3.48 -3.80
C ARG A 205 16.07 2.19 -3.40
N ALA A 206 15.49 1.49 -4.36
CA ALA A 206 14.75 0.24 -4.12
C ALA A 206 15.59 -0.82 -3.41
N PHE A 207 16.92 -0.88 -3.63
CA PHE A 207 17.78 -1.85 -2.96
C PHE A 207 17.76 -1.69 -1.43
N GLY A 208 17.94 -0.46 -0.93
CA GLY A 208 17.87 -0.18 0.51
C GLY A 208 16.49 -0.42 1.09
N VAL A 209 15.45 -0.05 0.35
CA VAL A 209 14.05 -0.26 0.77
C VAL A 209 13.72 -1.75 0.89
N VAL A 210 14.14 -2.58 -0.07
CA VAL A 210 13.95 -4.03 -0.03
C VAL A 210 14.71 -4.65 1.15
N ALA A 211 15.91 -4.15 1.46
CA ALA A 211 16.68 -4.61 2.62
C ALA A 211 15.96 -4.31 3.94
N VAL A 212 15.46 -3.09 4.12
CA VAL A 212 14.65 -2.69 5.30
C VAL A 212 13.39 -3.53 5.39
N LEU A 213 12.66 -3.68 4.28
CA LEU A 213 11.43 -4.48 4.22
C LEU A 213 11.66 -5.93 4.63
N THR A 214 12.75 -6.54 4.13
CA THR A 214 13.10 -7.94 4.41
C THR A 214 13.50 -8.12 5.87
N ALA A 215 14.40 -7.28 6.39
CA ALA A 215 14.87 -7.36 7.77
C ALA A 215 13.71 -7.18 8.76
N THR A 216 12.92 -6.12 8.58
CA THR A 216 11.76 -5.83 9.45
C THR A 216 10.68 -6.92 9.33
N GLY A 217 10.47 -7.48 8.14
CA GLY A 217 9.51 -8.56 7.92
C GLY A 217 9.91 -9.86 8.63
N ILE A 218 11.19 -10.23 8.60
CA ILE A 218 11.72 -11.38 9.33
C ILE A 218 11.55 -11.17 10.84
N VAL A 219 11.96 -10.00 11.35
CA VAL A 219 11.85 -9.68 12.78
C VAL A 219 10.39 -9.72 13.23
N ALA A 220 9.47 -9.10 12.48
CA ALA A 220 8.05 -9.10 12.82
C ALA A 220 7.45 -10.51 12.77
N ALA A 221 7.81 -11.33 11.77
CA ALA A 221 7.36 -12.71 11.65
C ALA A 221 7.79 -13.58 12.84
N VAL A 222 9.09 -13.56 13.16
CA VAL A 222 9.64 -14.33 14.28
C VAL A 222 9.08 -13.86 15.62
N ALA A 223 8.89 -12.56 15.79
CA ALA A 223 8.30 -12.01 17.01
C ALA A 223 6.84 -12.41 17.21
N ARG A 224 6.09 -12.59 16.11
CA ARG A 224 4.66 -12.92 16.17
C ARG A 224 4.38 -14.40 16.35
N ILE A 225 5.07 -15.29 15.62
CA ILE A 225 4.77 -16.73 15.61
C ILE A 225 5.96 -17.65 15.93
N GLY A 226 7.13 -17.09 16.23
CA GLY A 226 8.33 -17.87 16.54
C GLY A 226 8.92 -18.61 15.32
N VAL A 227 9.69 -19.68 15.57
CA VAL A 227 10.38 -20.49 14.54
C VAL A 227 9.91 -21.97 14.53
N GLY A 228 8.75 -22.26 15.13
CA GLY A 228 8.22 -23.60 15.29
C GLY A 228 7.24 -24.03 14.20
N THR A 229 6.36 -24.98 14.51
CA THR A 229 5.37 -25.52 13.56
C THR A 229 4.21 -24.56 13.27
N GLN A 230 4.10 -23.46 14.01
CA GLN A 230 3.07 -22.42 13.86
C GLN A 230 3.00 -21.86 12.43
N TRP A 231 4.11 -21.89 11.69
CA TRP A 231 4.18 -21.50 10.28
C TRP A 231 3.25 -22.32 9.37
N TRP A 232 2.93 -23.56 9.75
CA TRP A 232 2.15 -24.50 8.94
C TRP A 232 0.83 -24.88 9.61
N ASP A 233 0.83 -24.96 10.94
CA ASP A 233 -0.33 -25.44 11.71
C ASP A 233 -1.41 -24.37 11.90
N THR A 234 -1.05 -23.08 11.74
CA THR A 234 -1.98 -21.96 11.96
C THR A 234 -2.46 -21.33 10.65
N GLY A 235 -3.65 -20.74 10.66
CA GLY A 235 -4.13 -19.91 9.55
C GLY A 235 -3.20 -18.72 9.28
N TYR A 236 -2.81 -18.02 10.35
CA TYR A 236 -1.86 -16.91 10.30
C TYR A 236 -0.53 -17.29 9.64
N GLY A 237 0.07 -18.41 10.06
CA GLY A 237 1.34 -18.91 9.53
C GLY A 237 1.28 -19.21 8.04
N ARG A 238 0.22 -19.88 7.56
CA ARG A 238 0.03 -20.20 6.14
C ARG A 238 -0.08 -18.94 5.27
N VAL A 239 -0.80 -17.92 5.74
CA VAL A 239 -0.87 -16.62 5.04
C VAL A 239 0.50 -15.95 5.01
N LEU A 240 1.25 -15.99 6.13
CA LEU A 240 2.59 -15.41 6.20
C LEU A 240 3.58 -16.11 5.25
N VAL A 241 3.51 -17.45 5.12
CA VAL A 241 4.28 -18.21 4.14
C VAL A 241 3.91 -17.78 2.72
N ALA A 242 2.63 -17.65 2.39
CA ALA A 242 2.20 -17.18 1.07
C ALA A 242 2.76 -15.78 0.76
N LYS A 243 2.74 -14.87 1.76
CA LYS A 243 3.33 -13.54 1.66
C LYS A 243 4.85 -13.60 1.40
N LEU A 244 5.56 -14.49 2.11
CA LEU A 244 7.00 -14.71 1.94
C LEU A 244 7.32 -15.22 0.52
N VAL A 245 6.58 -16.22 0.03
CA VAL A 245 6.74 -16.77 -1.32
C VAL A 245 6.55 -15.67 -2.37
N LEU A 246 5.49 -14.88 -2.28
CA LEU A 246 5.26 -13.77 -3.20
C LEU A 246 6.34 -12.69 -3.12
N LEU A 247 6.88 -12.39 -1.94
CA LEU A 247 8.02 -11.48 -1.82
C LEU A 247 9.29 -12.03 -2.46
N ILE A 248 9.56 -13.33 -2.34
CA ILE A 248 10.69 -13.98 -3.05
C ILE A 248 10.51 -13.84 -4.56
N VAL A 249 9.29 -14.10 -5.07
CA VAL A 249 8.96 -13.92 -6.48
C VAL A 249 9.13 -12.46 -6.92
N ALA A 250 8.68 -11.50 -6.10
CA ALA A 250 8.82 -10.08 -6.39
C ALA A 250 10.29 -9.63 -6.41
N ALA A 251 11.11 -10.09 -5.46
CA ALA A 251 12.54 -9.80 -5.41
C ALA A 251 13.29 -10.41 -6.60
N ALA A 252 12.95 -11.64 -6.99
CA ALA A 252 13.49 -12.29 -8.18
C ALA A 252 13.12 -11.52 -9.46
N LEU A 253 11.85 -11.11 -9.58
CA LEU A 253 11.36 -10.30 -10.70
C LEU A 253 12.09 -8.94 -10.76
N ALA A 254 12.21 -8.24 -9.64
CA ALA A 254 12.93 -6.96 -9.56
C ALA A 254 14.40 -7.10 -9.94
N ARG A 255 15.07 -8.19 -9.51
CA ARG A 255 16.45 -8.50 -9.90
C ARG A 255 16.57 -8.76 -11.40
N TRP A 256 15.64 -9.51 -11.99
CA TRP A 256 15.59 -9.75 -13.43
C TRP A 256 15.34 -8.46 -14.22
N HIS A 257 14.41 -7.63 -13.77
CA HIS A 257 14.14 -6.31 -14.36
C HIS A 257 15.33 -5.36 -14.24
N ARG A 258 16.11 -5.41 -13.16
CA ARG A 258 17.34 -4.60 -13.02
C ARG A 258 18.40 -4.97 -14.06
N THR A 259 18.54 -6.25 -14.40
CA THR A 259 19.55 -6.73 -15.36
C THR A 259 19.11 -6.61 -16.81
N THR A 260 17.80 -6.68 -17.09
CA THR A 260 17.26 -6.67 -18.45
C THR A 260 16.59 -5.35 -18.84
N TRP A 261 15.55 -4.95 -18.11
CA TRP A 261 14.72 -3.78 -18.42
C TRP A 261 15.44 -2.48 -18.11
N LEU A 262 16.00 -2.32 -16.90
CA LEU A 262 16.71 -1.11 -16.48
C LEU A 262 17.93 -0.84 -17.36
N ALA A 263 18.70 -1.87 -17.69
CA ALA A 263 19.88 -1.76 -18.55
C ALA A 263 19.51 -1.19 -19.95
N LYS A 264 18.38 -1.61 -20.51
CA LYS A 264 17.85 -1.08 -21.78
C LYS A 264 17.25 0.31 -21.64
N ALA A 265 16.53 0.57 -20.54
CA ALA A 265 15.88 1.86 -20.28
C ALA A 265 16.90 3.00 -20.15
N ARG A 266 18.06 2.75 -19.49
CA ARG A 266 19.18 3.69 -19.39
C ARG A 266 19.73 4.15 -20.74
N ARG A 267 19.61 3.32 -21.78
CA ARG A 267 20.04 3.63 -23.15
C ARG A 267 18.91 4.22 -24.00
N HIS A 268 17.84 4.69 -23.36
CA HIS A 268 16.59 5.11 -24.00
C HIS A 268 15.98 4.03 -24.92
N GLY A 269 16.35 2.76 -24.75
CA GLY A 269 16.04 1.66 -25.66
C GLY A 269 14.68 1.02 -25.46
N VAL A 270 13.88 1.48 -24.50
CA VAL A 270 12.58 0.90 -24.14
C VAL A 270 11.49 1.94 -24.33
N ASP A 271 10.42 1.56 -25.01
CA ASP A 271 9.25 2.39 -25.20
C ASP A 271 8.44 2.52 -23.89
N GLU A 272 7.62 3.57 -23.84
CA GLU A 272 6.75 3.83 -22.69
C GLU A 272 5.79 2.65 -22.44
N SER A 273 5.29 2.02 -23.51
CA SER A 273 4.28 0.96 -23.40
C SER A 273 4.83 -0.32 -22.76
N THR A 274 6.09 -0.67 -23.06
CA THR A 274 6.80 -1.77 -22.40
C THR A 274 7.15 -1.43 -20.97
N SER A 275 7.55 -0.18 -20.69
CA SER A 275 7.87 0.25 -19.33
C SER A 275 6.64 0.21 -18.41
N ILE A 276 5.48 0.69 -18.88
CA ILE A 276 4.20 0.57 -18.17
C ILE A 276 3.84 -0.91 -17.94
N ARG A 277 4.06 -1.78 -18.92
CA ARG A 277 3.76 -3.22 -18.78
C ARG A 277 4.64 -3.86 -17.71
N ASN A 278 5.96 -3.68 -17.78
CA ASN A 278 6.91 -4.32 -16.86
C ASN A 278 6.71 -3.79 -15.42
N ALA A 279 6.59 -2.47 -15.26
CA ALA A 279 6.24 -1.86 -13.97
C ALA A 279 4.87 -2.35 -13.47
N GLY A 280 3.89 -2.48 -14.37
CA GLY A 280 2.56 -2.95 -14.03
C GLY A 280 2.54 -4.38 -13.50
N VAL A 281 3.36 -5.29 -14.04
CA VAL A 281 3.49 -6.65 -13.51
C VAL A 281 4.01 -6.63 -12.07
N GLU A 282 5.05 -5.84 -11.78
CA GLU A 282 5.55 -5.67 -10.40
C GLU A 282 4.49 -5.06 -9.48
N VAL A 283 3.77 -4.01 -9.92
CA VAL A 283 2.71 -3.36 -9.12
C VAL A 283 1.58 -4.33 -8.81
N VAL A 284 1.13 -5.14 -9.78
CA VAL A 284 0.09 -6.16 -9.59
C VAL A 284 0.54 -7.19 -8.55
N LEU A 285 1.78 -7.67 -8.63
CA LEU A 285 2.33 -8.61 -7.66
C LEU A 285 2.46 -7.99 -6.25
N LEU A 286 2.91 -6.75 -6.14
CA LEU A 286 3.07 -6.07 -4.85
C LEU A 286 1.72 -5.71 -4.23
N THR A 287 0.71 -5.35 -5.03
CA THR A 287 -0.64 -5.08 -4.53
C THR A 287 -1.39 -6.35 -4.12
N LEU A 288 -1.10 -7.49 -4.75
CA LEU A 288 -1.51 -8.81 -4.23
C LEU A 288 -0.96 -9.05 -2.82
N VAL A 289 0.32 -8.73 -2.60
CA VAL A 289 0.97 -8.82 -1.28
C VAL A 289 0.35 -7.85 -0.26
N LEU A 290 -0.04 -6.64 -0.67
CA LEU A 290 -0.78 -5.72 0.20
C LEU A 290 -2.16 -6.29 0.59
N GLY A 291 -2.87 -6.92 -0.35
CA GLY A 291 -4.13 -7.61 -0.06
C GLY A 291 -3.97 -8.71 0.99
N LEU A 292 -2.93 -9.54 0.86
CA LEU A 292 -2.58 -10.52 1.89
C LEU A 292 -2.26 -9.86 3.23
N ALA A 293 -1.55 -8.73 3.23
CA ALA A 293 -1.21 -8.01 4.45
C ALA A 293 -2.45 -7.45 5.17
N ALA A 294 -3.42 -6.92 4.42
CA ALA A 294 -4.66 -6.41 4.97
C ALA A 294 -5.53 -7.52 5.58
N GLY A 295 -5.64 -8.66 4.91
CA GLY A 295 -6.30 -9.83 5.48
C GLY A 295 -5.57 -10.37 6.72
N LEU A 296 -4.25 -10.47 6.67
CA LEU A 296 -3.45 -10.94 7.81
C LEU A 296 -3.57 -10.04 9.04
N ALA A 297 -3.72 -8.72 8.85
CA ALA A 297 -3.86 -7.76 9.94
C ALA A 297 -5.14 -7.94 10.76
N THR A 298 -6.15 -8.58 10.18
CA THR A 298 -7.47 -8.84 10.78
C THR A 298 -7.74 -10.33 10.97
N THR A 299 -6.71 -11.17 10.84
CA THR A 299 -6.79 -12.60 11.17
C THR A 299 -6.48 -12.79 12.65
N GLY A 300 -7.32 -13.56 13.34
CA GLY A 300 -7.17 -13.93 14.77
C GLY A 300 -5.85 -14.62 15.11
#